data_AF-A0A923VA82-F1
#
_entry.id   AF-A0A923VA82-F1
#
_cell.length_a   1.000
_cell.length_b   1.000
_cell.length_c   1.000
_cell.angle_alpha   90.00
_cell.angle_beta   90.00
_cell.angle_gamma   90.00
#
_symmetry.space_group_name_H-M   'P 1'
#
loop_
_entity.id
_entity.type
_entity.pdbx_description
1 polymer ?
#
loop_
_entity_poly.entity_id
_entity_poly.type
_entity_poly.pdbx_seq_one_letter_code
_entity_poly.pdbx_strand_id
1 'polypeptide(L)' 'MRKNKYVVFAMIGFELVAFILIALWLGNFLASKGFDSTISQTACVLAAFLIWFISLMLKLKGLRND' A
#
# COMPACT_ATOMS: atom_id res chain seq x y z
N MET A 1 14.10 -2.77 22.61
CA MET A 1 12.75 -3.33 22.87
C MET A 1 12.51 -4.45 21.86
N ARG A 2 12.22 -5.69 22.28
CA ARG A 2 11.89 -6.78 21.34
C ARG A 2 10.67 -6.35 20.51
N LYS A 3 10.81 -6.24 19.19
CA LYS A 3 9.69 -5.85 18.31
C LYS A 3 8.60 -6.91 18.46
N ASN A 4 7.42 -6.49 18.91
CA ASN A 4 6.27 -7.38 19.01
C ASN A 4 5.80 -7.73 17.59
N LYS A 5 5.94 -8.99 17.19
CA LYS A 5 5.62 -9.49 15.83
C LYS A 5 4.18 -9.16 15.42
N TYR A 6 3.24 -9.19 16.38
CA TYR A 6 1.84 -8.85 16.16
C TYR A 6 1.64 -7.37 15.81
N VAL A 7 2.41 -6.48 16.44
CA VAL A 7 2.35 -5.03 16.20
C VAL A 7 2.94 -4.69 14.82
N VAL A 8 4.01 -5.36 14.40
CA VAL A 8 4.55 -5.20 13.04
C VAL A 8 3.57 -5.69 11.98
N PHE A 9 2.90 -6.82 12.23
CA PHE A 9 1.89 -7.36 11.31
C PHE A 9 0.67 -6.43 11.20
N ALA A 10 0.20 -5.87 12.32
CA ALA A 10 -0.88 -4.88 12.34
C ALA A 10 -0.51 -3.62 11.54
N MET A 11 0.73 -3.12 11.68
CA MET A 11 1.21 -1.98 10.89
C MET A 11 1.26 -2.27 9.39
N ILE A 12 1.66 -3.47 8.99
CA ILE A 12 1.68 -3.89 7.58
C ILE A 12 0.26 -3.91 7.00
N GLY A 13 -0.71 -4.45 7.75
CA GLY A 13 -2.12 -4.45 7.35
C GLY A 13 -2.69 -3.04 7.24
N PHE A 14 -2.36 -2.17 8.20
CA PHE A 14 -2.79 -0.76 8.16
C PHE A 14 -2.19 -0.01 6.97
N GLU A 15 -0.91 -0.24 6.65
CA GLU A 15 -0.26 0.32 5.46
C GLU A 15 -0.98 -0.06 4.17
N LEU A 16 -1.40 -1.33 4.03
CA LEU A 16 -2.14 -1.78 2.84
C LEU A 16 -3.42 -0.96 2.65
N VAL A 17 -4.21 -0.84 3.71
CA VAL A 17 -5.48 -0.09 3.69
C VAL A 17 -5.22 1.38 3.37
N ALA A 18 -4.22 2.00 4.00
CA ALA A 18 -3.86 3.39 3.74
C ALA A 18 -3.45 3.61 2.28
N PHE A 19 -2.61 2.74 1.72
CA PHE A 19 -2.19 2.83 0.32
C PHE A 19 -3.35 2.64 -0.66
N ILE A 20 -4.27 1.72 -0.39
CA ILE A 20 -5.48 1.53 -1.20
C ILE A 20 -6.35 2.79 -1.18
N LEU A 21 -6.58 3.38 -0.01
CA LEU A 21 -7.39 4.60 0.10
C LEU A 21 -6.76 5.78 -0.65
N ILE A 22 -5.44 5.96 -0.55
CA ILE A 22 -4.70 6.98 -1.31
C ILE A 22 -4.82 6.71 -2.82
N ALA A 23 -4.70 5.45 -3.24
CA ALA A 23 -4.82 5.07 -4.64
C ALA A 23 -6.22 5.35 -5.21
N LEU A 24 -7.27 5.04 -4.45
CA LEU A 24 -8.65 5.33 -4.85
C LEU A 24 -8.90 6.84 -4.95
N TRP A 25 -8.40 7.60 -3.97
CA TRP A 25 -8.48 9.06 -4.02
C TRP A 25 -7.74 9.63 -5.22
N LEU A 26 -6.52 9.15 -5.50
CA LEU A 26 -5.71 9.58 -6.64
C LEU A 26 -6.36 9.20 -7.98
N GLY A 27 -6.93 8.00 -8.07
CA GLY A 27 -7.70 7.54 -9.23
C GLY A 27 -8.92 8.42 -9.51
N ASN A 28 -9.65 8.82 -8.46
CA ASN A 28 -10.76 9.78 -8.59
C ASN A 28 -10.28 11.18 -8.98
N PHE A 29 -9.13 11.62 -8.45
CA PHE A 29 -8.54 12.89 -8.85
C PHE A 29 -8.14 12.89 -10.32
N LEU A 30 -7.53 11.81 -10.83
CA LEU A 30 -7.20 11.65 -12.25
C LEU A 30 -8.46 11.61 -13.13
N ALA A 31 -9.51 10.93 -12.68
CA ALA A 31 -10.80 10.92 -13.37
C ALA A 31 -11.38 12.35 -13.51
N SER A 32 -11.25 13.18 -12.46
CA SER A 32 -11.69 14.58 -12.51
C SER A 32 -10.90 15.46 -13.50
N LYS A 33 -9.73 14.99 -13.95
CA LYS A 33 -8.87 15.67 -14.94
C LYS A 33 -9.13 15.19 -16.38
N GLY A 34 -10.10 14.29 -16.59
CA GLY A 34 -10.49 13.78 -17.91
C GLY A 34 -9.84 12.45 -18.30
N PHE A 35 -9.13 11.79 -17.39
CA PHE A 35 -8.64 10.42 -17.62
C PHE A 35 -9.77 9.41 -17.39
N ASP A 36 -9.71 8.26 -18.07
CA ASP A 36 -10.68 7.18 -17.88
C ASP A 36 -10.63 6.67 -16.43
N SER A 37 -11.76 6.83 -15.72
CA SER A 37 -11.89 6.51 -14.30
C SER A 37 -11.55 5.06 -13.98
N THR A 38 -11.93 4.12 -14.86
CA THR A 38 -11.76 2.67 -14.61
C THR A 38 -10.29 2.29 -14.71
N ILE A 39 -9.62 2.78 -15.76
CA ILE A 39 -8.21 2.49 -16.02
C ILE A 39 -7.33 3.18 -14.97
N SER A 40 -7.64 4.44 -14.63
CA SER A 40 -6.85 5.24 -13.68
C SER A 40 -6.90 4.65 -12.27
N GLN A 41 -8.09 4.29 -11.77
CA GLN A 41 -8.24 3.66 -10.46
C GLN A 41 -7.53 2.31 -10.40
N THR A 42 -7.71 1.48 -11.43
CA THR A 42 -7.06 0.15 -11.49
C THR A 42 -5.54 0.27 -11.49
N ALA A 43 -4.99 1.20 -12.28
CA ALA A 43 -3.55 1.46 -12.33
C ALA A 43 -3.01 2.00 -10.98
N CYS A 44 -3.73 2.93 -10.34
CA CYS A 44 -3.34 3.46 -9.03
C CYS A 44 -3.36 2.37 -7.95
N VAL A 45 -4.37 1.50 -7.92
CA VAL A 45 -4.47 0.41 -6.94
C VAL A 45 -3.36 -0.63 -7.16
N LEU A 46 -3.07 -0.98 -8.41
CA LEU A 46 -1.94 -1.87 -8.75
C LEU A 46 -0.60 -1.28 -8.30
N ALA A 47 -0.36 0.01 -8.58
CA ALA A 47 0.86 0.69 -8.16
C ALA A 47 1.00 0.73 -6.63
N ALA A 48 -0.08 1.06 -5.93
CA ALA A 48 -0.12 1.05 -4.47
C ALA A 48 0.13 -0.34 -3.88
N PHE A 49 -0.41 -1.39 -4.50
CA PHE A 49 -0.16 -2.77 -4.10
C PHE A 49 1.31 -3.16 -4.28
N LEU A 50 1.94 -2.79 -5.39
CA LEU A 50 3.37 -3.06 -5.63
C LEU A 50 4.25 -2.36 -4.59
N ILE A 51 3.97 -1.09 -4.29
CA ILE A 51 4.70 -0.33 -3.27
C ILE A 51 4.54 -0.97 -1.89
N TRP A 52 3.31 -1.34 -1.52
CA TRP A 52 3.04 -2.06 -0.28
C TRP A 52 3.77 -3.40 -0.23
N PHE A 53 3.79 -4.16 -1.31
CA PHE A 53 4.47 -5.45 -1.39
C PHE A 53 5.98 -5.31 -1.19
N ILE A 54 6.60 -4.26 -1.73
CA ILE A 54 8.01 -3.95 -1.48
C ILE A 54 8.23 -3.61 0.01
N SER A 55 7.36 -2.78 0.61
CA SER A 55 7.39 -2.47 2.05
C SER A 55 7.31 -3.73 2.92
N LEU A 56 6.39 -4.65 2.57
CA LEU A 56 6.23 -5.94 3.22
C LEU A 56 7.53 -6.75 3.17
N MET A 57 8.14 -6.90 1.99
CA MET A 57 9.37 -7.66 1.81
C MET A 57 10.53 -7.10 2.64
N LEU A 58 10.67 -5.77 2.70
CA LEU A 58 11.68 -5.10 3.52
C LEU A 58 11.46 -5.35 5.02
N LYS A 59 10.22 -5.24 5.50
CA LYS A 59 9.88 -5.48 6.91
C LYS A 59 10.06 -6.93 7.31
N LEU A 60 9.70 -7.88 6.45
CA LEU A 60 9.92 -9.31 6.68
C LEU A 60 11.42 -9.66 6.72
N LYS A 61 12.23 -9.09 5.84
CA LYS A 61 13.68 -9.26 5.87
C LYS A 61 14.30 -8.69 7.15
N GLY A 62 13.81 -7.54 7.61
CA GLY A 62 14.21 -6.94 8.88
C GLY A 62 13.89 -7.80 10.10
N LEU A 63 12.73 -8.49 10.09
CA LEU A 63 12.32 -9.41 11.18
C LEU A 63 13.10 -10.72 11.22
N ARG A 64 13.72 -11.14 10.11
CA ARG A 64 14.54 -12.36 10.02
C ARG A 64 15.96 -12.16 10.54
N ASN A 65 16.46 -10.91 10.51
CA ASN A 65 17.81 -10.56 10.93
C ASN A 65 17.90 -10.12 12.42
N ASP A 66 16.76 -10.03 13.12
CA ASP A 66 16.63 -9.81 14.57
C ASP A 66 16.42 -11.17 15.29
#